data_AF-A0A8S1SDD8-F1
#
_entry.id   AF-A0A8S1SDD8-F1
#
_cell.length_a   1.000
_cell.length_b   1.000
_cell.length_c   1.000
_cell.angle_alpha   90.00
_cell.angle_beta   90.00
_cell.angle_gamma   90.00
#
_symmetry.space_group_name_H-M   'P 1'
#
loop_
_entity.id
_entity.type
_entity.pdbx_description
1 polymer ?
#
loop_
_entity_poly.entity_id
_entity_poly.type
_entity_poly.pdbx_seq_one_letter_code
_entity_poly.pdbx_strand_id
1 'polypeptide(L)'
;MSGELPKIASKSLFSTYVEKKNAEEEAVKIRNRIDQIRQEREKILKKIQAEDLKAEQIYKHRLELQLKKEEKIRQKVEAPPPFSLGVSRAQKETLKKIKEELLYRKKTEVKEFRSWHRQDLQGTKMQKSLDHETYRHKVLQGKEEERQANLNTLAKLKERRDRIRYEVEVEKDRVLREKNEYDQKIYELEQLEQLELANLQNTLQRQNQAKEKVNLAQSLPPKEFEVKFGYNSTKNNHNSTSS
;
A
#
# COMPACT_ATOMS: atom_id res chain seq x y z
N MET A 1 -29.54 35.32 7.97
CA MET A 1 -28.30 34.51 8.04
C MET A 1 -28.59 33.10 7.55
N SER A 2 -28.18 32.76 6.33
CA SER A 2 -28.32 31.40 5.78
C SER A 2 -27.21 30.50 6.32
N GLY A 3 -27.55 29.67 7.31
CA GLY A 3 -26.61 28.68 7.86
C GLY A 3 -26.43 27.49 6.92
N GLU A 4 -25.64 27.67 5.85
CA GLU A 4 -25.05 26.51 5.19
C GLU A 4 -24.15 25.79 6.21
N LEU A 5 -24.54 24.56 6.58
CA LEU A 5 -23.61 23.64 7.21
C LEU A 5 -22.38 23.52 6.31
N PRO A 6 -21.15 23.54 6.85
CA PRO A 6 -19.95 23.48 6.03
C PRO A 6 -20.04 22.25 5.12
N LYS A 7 -19.86 22.46 3.82
CA LYS A 7 -19.81 21.39 2.83
C LYS A 7 -18.51 20.61 3.03
N ILE A 8 -18.47 19.79 4.08
CA ILE A 8 -17.45 18.78 4.30
C ILE A 8 -17.56 17.84 3.10
N ALA A 9 -16.72 18.07 2.09
CA ALA A 9 -16.48 17.16 1.00
C ALA A 9 -15.79 15.92 1.60
N SER A 10 -16.60 15.04 2.20
CA SER A 10 -16.16 13.86 2.90
C SER A 10 -15.47 12.95 1.90
N LYS A 11 -14.14 13.06 1.80
CA LYS A 11 -13.32 12.27 0.88
C LYS A 11 -13.74 10.81 1.03
N SER A 12 -14.15 10.23 -0.09
CA SER A 12 -14.50 8.81 -0.15
C SER A 12 -13.29 8.00 0.27
N LEU A 13 -13.51 6.87 0.94
CA LEU A 13 -12.47 5.89 1.24
C LEU A 13 -11.66 5.53 -0.03
N PHE A 14 -12.31 5.49 -1.20
CA PHE A 14 -11.63 5.31 -2.49
C PHE A 14 -10.63 6.42 -2.82
N SER A 15 -11.00 7.70 -2.66
CA SER A 15 -10.06 8.82 -2.85
C SER A 15 -8.90 8.80 -1.86
N THR A 16 -9.15 8.42 -0.59
CA THR A 16 -8.07 8.27 0.40
C THR A 16 -7.11 7.13 0.04
N TYR A 17 -7.60 6.02 -0.51
CA TYR A 17 -6.76 4.94 -1.06
C TYR A 17 -5.89 5.40 -2.24
N VAL A 18 -6.45 6.20 -3.17
CA VAL A 18 -5.69 6.76 -4.30
C VAL A 18 -4.63 7.74 -3.80
N GLU A 19 -4.97 8.63 -2.87
CA GLU A 19 -4.00 9.57 -2.27
C GLU A 19 -2.86 8.83 -1.53
N LYS A 20 -3.18 7.76 -0.79
CA LYS A 20 -2.17 6.88 -0.19
C LYS A 20 -1.27 6.23 -1.25
N LYS A 21 -1.84 5.68 -2.33
CA LYS A 21 -1.05 4.99 -3.36
C LYS A 21 -0.15 5.93 -4.14
N ASN A 22 -0.58 7.16 -4.40
CA ASN A 22 0.27 8.18 -5.00
C ASN A 22 1.49 8.50 -4.11
N ALA A 23 1.29 8.66 -2.79
CA ALA A 23 2.37 8.89 -1.83
C ALA A 23 3.32 7.68 -1.69
N GLU A 24 2.78 6.45 -1.73
CA GLU A 24 3.56 5.22 -1.74
C GLU A 24 4.47 5.13 -2.99
N GLU A 25 3.96 5.48 -4.17
CA GLU A 25 4.78 5.59 -5.38
C GLU A 25 5.80 6.74 -5.33
N GLU A 26 5.45 7.88 -4.74
CA GLU A 26 6.32 9.05 -4.65
C GLU A 26 7.53 8.79 -3.74
N ALA A 27 7.33 8.15 -2.59
CA ALA A 27 8.42 7.66 -1.74
C ALA A 27 9.37 6.71 -2.50
N VAL A 28 8.85 5.84 -3.38
CA VAL A 28 9.67 4.98 -4.25
C VAL A 28 10.41 5.80 -5.31
N LYS A 29 9.77 6.81 -5.92
CA LYS A 29 10.40 7.70 -6.92
C LYS A 29 11.54 8.52 -6.32
N ILE A 30 11.41 9.04 -5.09
CA ILE A 30 12.49 9.76 -4.39
C ILE A 30 13.63 8.80 -4.03
N ARG A 31 13.31 7.60 -3.49
CA ARG A 31 14.33 6.58 -3.19
C ARG A 31 15.15 6.18 -4.43
N ASN A 32 14.49 6.00 -5.57
CA ASN A 32 15.18 5.68 -6.82
C ASN A 32 16.12 6.80 -7.27
N ARG A 33 15.77 8.08 -7.05
CA ARG A 33 16.65 9.23 -7.31
C ARG A 33 17.87 9.24 -6.37
N ILE A 34 17.65 9.04 -5.06
CA ILE A 34 18.73 8.88 -4.07
C ILE A 34 19.72 7.78 -4.48
N ASP A 35 19.21 6.60 -4.85
CA ASP A 35 20.06 5.47 -5.19
C ASP A 35 20.78 5.68 -6.55
N GLN A 36 20.22 6.47 -7.48
CA GLN A 36 20.93 6.95 -8.67
C GLN A 36 22.06 7.94 -8.32
N ILE A 37 21.78 8.97 -7.51
CA ILE A 37 22.76 9.95 -7.02
C ILE A 37 23.94 9.25 -6.32
N ARG A 38 23.65 8.24 -5.50
CA ARG A 38 24.66 7.39 -4.84
C ARG A 38 25.51 6.61 -5.84
N GLN A 39 24.90 5.99 -6.85
CA GLN A 39 25.67 5.30 -7.90
C GLN A 39 26.53 6.26 -8.72
N GLU A 40 26.07 7.47 -9.00
CA GLU A 40 26.88 8.49 -9.68
C GLU A 40 28.04 8.98 -8.81
N ARG A 41 27.77 9.27 -7.54
CA ARG A 41 28.78 9.59 -6.53
C ARG A 41 29.82 8.48 -6.41
N GLU A 42 29.42 7.20 -6.39
CA GLU A 42 30.33 6.06 -6.36
C GLU A 42 31.16 5.94 -7.65
N LYS A 43 30.55 6.13 -8.83
CA LYS A 43 31.26 6.20 -10.12
C LYS A 43 32.29 7.33 -10.14
N ILE A 44 31.98 8.49 -9.55
CA ILE A 44 32.91 9.63 -9.45
C ILE A 44 33.99 9.37 -8.39
N LEU A 45 33.68 8.73 -7.25
CA LEU A 45 34.69 8.30 -6.28
C LEU A 45 35.67 7.30 -6.88
N LYS A 46 35.20 6.35 -7.70
CA LYS A 46 36.06 5.45 -8.49
C LYS A 46 36.90 6.20 -9.53
N LYS A 47 36.35 7.26 -10.17
CA LYS A 47 37.14 8.16 -11.04
C LYS A 47 38.17 8.96 -10.25
N ILE A 48 37.84 9.50 -9.08
CA ILE A 48 38.79 10.19 -8.19
C ILE A 48 39.91 9.24 -7.80
N GLN A 49 39.59 8.02 -7.33
CA GLN A 49 40.61 7.02 -7.01
C GLN A 49 41.46 6.67 -8.23
N ALA A 50 40.88 6.55 -9.43
CA ALA A 50 41.64 6.31 -10.66
C ALA A 50 42.44 7.55 -11.13
N GLU A 51 42.01 8.77 -10.85
CA GLU A 51 42.69 10.03 -11.18
C GLU A 51 43.81 10.32 -10.18
N ASP A 52 43.57 10.16 -8.88
CA ASP A 52 44.58 10.16 -7.83
C ASP A 52 45.62 9.07 -8.10
N LEU A 53 45.21 7.83 -8.34
CA LEU A 53 46.13 6.72 -8.63
C LEU A 53 46.79 6.89 -10.01
N LYS A 54 46.18 7.60 -10.97
CA LYS A 54 46.84 8.05 -12.21
C LYS A 54 47.83 9.19 -11.97
N ALA A 55 47.58 10.11 -11.03
CA ALA A 55 48.56 11.13 -10.63
C ALA A 55 49.71 10.48 -9.84
N GLU A 56 49.40 9.53 -8.96
CA GLU A 56 50.39 8.68 -8.32
C GLU A 56 51.16 7.86 -9.35
N GLN A 57 50.51 7.28 -10.35
CA GLN A 57 51.18 6.56 -11.42
C GLN A 57 51.97 7.50 -12.32
N ILE A 58 51.53 8.72 -12.65
CA ILE A 58 52.31 9.65 -13.47
C ILE A 58 53.50 10.19 -12.67
N TYR A 59 53.37 10.43 -11.36
CA TYR A 59 54.51 10.69 -10.49
C TYR A 59 55.41 9.45 -10.41
N LYS A 60 54.87 8.28 -10.01
CA LYS A 60 55.57 7.00 -9.91
C LYS A 60 56.10 6.48 -11.25
N HIS A 61 55.65 6.98 -12.40
CA HIS A 61 56.02 6.64 -13.79
C HIS A 61 56.72 7.77 -14.54
N ARG A 62 56.89 8.94 -13.92
CA ARG A 62 58.06 9.79 -14.15
C ARG A 62 59.22 9.31 -13.29
N LEU A 63 58.94 8.92 -12.05
CA LEU A 63 59.83 8.19 -11.15
C LEU A 63 60.04 6.71 -11.56
N GLU A 64 59.25 6.13 -12.47
CA GLU A 64 59.49 4.80 -13.08
C GLU A 64 59.96 4.91 -14.53
N LEU A 65 59.60 5.95 -15.28
CA LEU A 65 60.49 6.38 -16.38
C LEU A 65 61.81 6.98 -15.85
N GLN A 66 62.04 6.96 -14.52
CA GLN A 66 63.36 6.87 -13.88
C GLN A 66 63.68 5.41 -13.46
N LEU A 67 62.83 4.75 -12.66
CA LEU A 67 62.93 3.36 -12.17
C LEU A 67 62.47 2.28 -13.20
N LYS A 68 61.18 1.88 -13.25
CA LYS A 68 60.60 0.92 -14.24
C LYS A 68 60.61 1.40 -15.71
N LYS A 69 61.81 1.60 -16.24
CA LYS A 69 62.13 1.53 -17.66
C LYS A 69 62.16 0.06 -18.16
N GLU A 70 61.16 -0.77 -17.78
CA GLU A 70 60.81 -2.12 -18.31
C GLU A 70 59.28 -2.47 -18.39
N GLU A 71 58.56 -2.85 -17.31
CA GLU A 71 57.43 -3.83 -17.26
C GLU A 71 55.96 -3.29 -17.34
N LYS A 72 55.33 -2.84 -16.23
CA LYS A 72 53.95 -2.29 -16.01
C LYS A 72 52.69 -3.21 -15.82
N ILE A 73 52.84 -4.45 -15.30
CA ILE A 73 51.82 -5.27 -14.55
C ILE A 73 50.37 -5.50 -15.09
N ARG A 74 49.55 -6.38 -14.46
CA ARG A 74 48.14 -6.79 -14.85
C ARG A 74 47.04 -7.26 -13.79
N GLN A 75 46.39 -7.78 -12.72
CA GLN A 75 44.93 -7.81 -12.41
C GLN A 75 43.97 -8.11 -13.61
N LYS A 76 42.66 -8.50 -13.49
CA LYS A 76 41.67 -8.68 -12.38
C LYS A 76 40.58 -9.73 -12.79
N VAL A 77 39.37 -9.82 -12.19
CA VAL A 77 38.33 -10.87 -12.43
C VAL A 77 36.88 -10.31 -12.58
N GLU A 78 35.81 -11.01 -12.07
CA GLU A 78 34.36 -10.65 -12.00
C GLU A 78 33.47 -11.01 -13.27
N ALA A 79 32.19 -11.48 -13.25
CA ALA A 79 31.25 -11.94 -12.17
C ALA A 79 30.06 -12.96 -12.52
N PRO A 80 28.82 -12.61 -12.98
CA PRO A 80 27.56 -12.62 -12.14
C PRO A 80 26.31 -13.58 -12.50
N PRO A 81 24.96 -13.23 -12.56
CA PRO A 81 23.78 -14.09 -12.12
C PRO A 81 22.56 -14.15 -13.15
N PRO A 82 21.19 -14.05 -12.90
CA PRO A 82 20.17 -14.48 -11.85
C PRO A 82 18.84 -15.18 -12.41
N PHE A 83 17.77 -15.49 -11.61
CA PHE A 83 16.40 -15.94 -12.09
C PHE A 83 15.18 -15.92 -11.06
N SER A 84 13.87 -15.98 -11.46
CA SER A 84 12.63 -16.04 -10.57
C SER A 84 11.22 -16.28 -11.22
N LEU A 85 10.17 -16.83 -10.52
CA LEU A 85 8.69 -16.94 -10.86
C LEU A 85 7.78 -17.33 -9.61
N GLY A 86 6.42 -17.50 -9.51
CA GLY A 86 5.21 -17.50 -10.40
C GLY A 86 3.82 -17.90 -9.71
N VAL A 87 2.75 -18.28 -10.49
CA VAL A 87 1.44 -19.03 -10.22
C VAL A 87 0.18 -18.43 -9.47
N SER A 88 -1.06 -19.02 -9.67
CA SER A 88 -2.42 -18.54 -9.19
C SER A 88 -3.56 -19.60 -8.90
N ARG A 89 -4.82 -19.23 -8.47
CA ARG A 89 -5.88 -20.06 -7.77
C ARG A 89 -7.41 -19.62 -7.91
N ALA A 90 -8.46 -20.51 -7.88
CA ALA A 90 -9.96 -20.22 -7.75
C ALA A 90 -10.98 -21.48 -7.70
N GLN A 91 -12.29 -21.42 -7.21
CA GLN A 91 -13.42 -22.49 -7.24
C GLN A 91 -14.93 -22.09 -6.79
N LYS A 92 -16.04 -22.94 -6.90
CA LYS A 92 -17.55 -22.68 -6.62
C LYS A 92 -18.60 -23.84 -6.22
N GLU A 93 -19.98 -23.66 -6.26
CA GLU A 93 -21.17 -24.36 -5.54
C GLU A 93 -22.34 -25.04 -6.43
N THR A 94 -23.62 -25.50 -6.13
CA THR A 94 -24.83 -25.23 -5.20
C THR A 94 -25.94 -26.40 -4.97
N LEU A 95 -27.32 -26.19 -4.86
CA LEU A 95 -28.46 -27.06 -4.26
C LEU A 95 -29.96 -26.80 -4.85
N LYS A 96 -31.24 -27.30 -4.56
CA LYS A 96 -32.18 -28.31 -3.81
C LYS A 96 -33.73 -28.09 -4.24
N LYS A 97 -34.96 -28.65 -3.88
CA LYS A 97 -35.71 -29.86 -3.28
C LYS A 97 -37.34 -29.76 -3.35
N ILE A 98 -38.22 -30.83 -3.33
CA ILE A 98 -39.79 -30.83 -3.40
C ILE A 98 -40.55 -31.93 -2.49
N LYS A 99 -41.86 -32.44 -2.41
CA LYS A 99 -43.31 -32.36 -2.94
C LYS A 99 -44.42 -33.10 -2.02
N GLU A 100 -45.77 -33.13 -2.31
CA GLU A 100 -47.04 -33.68 -1.58
C GLU A 100 -48.23 -34.27 -2.49
N GLU A 101 -49.51 -34.74 -2.23
CA GLU A 101 -50.55 -35.11 -1.13
C GLU A 101 -51.53 -36.31 -1.57
N LEU A 102 -52.87 -36.64 -1.37
CA LEU A 102 -54.24 -36.15 -0.85
C LEU A 102 -55.38 -37.30 -0.77
N LEU A 103 -56.57 -37.24 -0.06
CA LEU A 103 -57.70 -38.31 0.05
C LEU A 103 -59.21 -37.91 0.47
N TYR A 104 -60.34 -38.66 0.13
CA TYR A 104 -61.78 -38.48 0.66
C TYR A 104 -63.00 -39.48 0.25
N ARG A 105 -64.08 -39.78 1.09
CA ARG A 105 -65.54 -40.16 0.72
C ARG A 105 -66.63 -40.27 1.89
N LYS A 106 -67.95 -40.00 1.64
CA LYS A 106 -69.16 -39.90 2.59
C LYS A 106 -70.54 -40.06 1.83
N LYS A 107 -71.83 -40.08 2.31
CA LYS A 107 -72.66 -40.33 3.57
C LYS A 107 -74.21 -40.38 3.20
N THR A 108 -75.15 -40.90 4.03
CA THR A 108 -76.65 -40.87 3.90
C THR A 108 -77.35 -39.80 4.77
N GLU A 109 -78.28 -39.00 4.20
CA GLU A 109 -79.08 -37.97 4.91
C GLU A 109 -80.58 -38.18 4.62
N VAL A 110 -81.49 -38.15 5.62
CA VAL A 110 -82.94 -38.30 5.40
C VAL A 110 -83.86 -37.56 6.39
N LYS A 111 -83.96 -38.02 7.65
CA LYS A 111 -85.24 -38.11 8.38
C LYS A 111 -85.69 -36.84 9.11
N GLU A 112 -84.88 -36.31 10.01
CA GLU A 112 -85.21 -35.21 10.94
C GLU A 112 -85.19 -33.81 10.28
N PHE A 113 -84.90 -33.79 8.98
CA PHE A 113 -84.32 -32.69 8.22
C PHE A 113 -85.01 -31.34 8.39
N ARG A 114 -86.34 -31.21 8.56
CA ARG A 114 -86.99 -29.87 8.57
C ARG A 114 -87.00 -29.13 9.91
N SER A 115 -87.15 -29.83 11.04
CA SER A 115 -87.05 -29.19 12.35
C SER A 115 -85.59 -28.96 12.72
N TRP A 116 -84.76 -29.97 12.40
CA TRP A 116 -83.31 -29.85 12.28
C TRP A 116 -82.97 -28.59 11.48
N HIS A 117 -83.38 -28.46 10.20
CA HIS A 117 -83.02 -27.32 9.34
C HIS A 117 -83.39 -25.94 9.91
N ARG A 118 -84.39 -25.79 10.79
CA ARG A 118 -84.67 -24.47 11.38
C ARG A 118 -83.72 -24.13 12.54
N GLN A 119 -83.41 -25.12 13.39
CA GLN A 119 -82.43 -25.00 14.46
C GLN A 119 -80.99 -24.96 13.90
N ASP A 120 -80.72 -25.74 12.85
CA ASP A 120 -79.53 -25.72 12.00
C ASP A 120 -79.40 -24.39 11.24
N LEU A 121 -80.48 -23.76 10.74
CA LEU A 121 -80.37 -22.42 10.14
C LEU A 121 -80.02 -21.34 11.17
N GLN A 122 -80.47 -21.46 12.43
CA GLN A 122 -80.04 -20.57 13.52
C GLN A 122 -78.62 -20.88 13.98
N GLY A 123 -78.29 -22.15 14.19
CA GLY A 123 -76.95 -22.64 14.51
C GLY A 123 -75.93 -22.25 13.43
N THR A 124 -76.22 -22.50 12.16
CA THR A 124 -75.45 -22.09 10.98
C THR A 124 -75.35 -20.57 10.85
N LYS A 125 -76.35 -19.78 11.26
CA LYS A 125 -76.22 -18.31 11.32
C LYS A 125 -75.24 -17.87 12.41
N MET A 126 -75.33 -18.43 13.62
CA MET A 126 -74.39 -18.10 14.69
C MET A 126 -72.98 -18.63 14.38
N GLN A 127 -72.87 -19.86 13.88
CA GLN A 127 -71.61 -20.46 13.42
C GLN A 127 -70.99 -19.63 12.32
N LYS A 128 -71.73 -19.21 11.28
CA LYS A 128 -71.21 -18.30 10.24
C LYS A 128 -70.78 -16.94 10.78
N SER A 129 -71.42 -16.44 11.85
CA SER A 129 -70.98 -15.22 12.54
C SER A 129 -69.65 -15.44 13.26
N LEU A 130 -69.53 -16.52 14.03
CA LEU A 130 -68.32 -16.92 14.74
C LEU A 130 -67.18 -17.28 13.78
N ASP A 131 -67.46 -17.93 12.66
CA ASP A 131 -66.52 -18.24 11.58
C ASP A 131 -66.01 -16.96 10.92
N HIS A 132 -66.90 -15.99 10.68
CA HIS A 132 -66.56 -14.69 10.10
C HIS A 132 -65.75 -13.82 11.08
N GLU A 133 -66.08 -13.84 12.37
CA GLU A 133 -65.29 -13.19 13.42
C GLU A 133 -63.92 -13.86 13.57
N THR A 134 -63.86 -15.19 13.60
CA THR A 134 -62.62 -15.97 13.62
C THR A 134 -61.75 -15.67 12.39
N TYR A 135 -62.35 -15.59 11.21
CA TYR A 135 -61.66 -15.20 9.98
C TYR A 135 -61.15 -13.76 10.05
N ARG A 136 -61.96 -12.81 10.55
CA ARG A 136 -61.56 -11.41 10.76
C ARG A 136 -60.39 -11.31 11.75
N HIS A 137 -60.43 -12.04 12.87
CA HIS A 137 -59.34 -12.11 13.83
C HIS A 137 -58.07 -12.72 13.21
N LYS A 138 -58.19 -13.81 12.44
CA LYS A 138 -57.06 -14.43 11.73
C LYS A 138 -56.43 -13.50 10.68
N VAL A 139 -57.25 -12.71 9.97
CA VAL A 139 -56.77 -11.69 9.00
C VAL A 139 -56.08 -10.52 9.72
N LEU A 140 -56.59 -10.10 10.88
CA LEU A 140 -55.94 -9.07 11.70
C LEU A 140 -54.61 -9.57 12.29
N GLN A 141 -54.59 -10.80 12.81
CA GLN A 141 -53.37 -11.46 13.30
C GLN A 141 -52.31 -11.58 12.20
N GLY A 142 -52.68 -12.06 11.00
CA GLY A 142 -51.75 -12.16 9.88
C GLY A 142 -51.14 -10.81 9.48
N LYS A 143 -51.92 -9.72 9.52
CA LYS A 143 -51.41 -8.35 9.30
C LYS A 143 -50.51 -7.85 10.42
N GLU A 144 -50.80 -8.21 11.67
CA GLU A 144 -49.97 -7.88 12.83
C GLU A 144 -48.60 -8.58 12.74
N GLU A 145 -48.60 -9.88 12.42
CA GLU A 145 -47.42 -10.71 12.20
C GLU A 145 -46.59 -10.21 11.01
N GLU A 146 -47.22 -9.89 9.88
CA GLU A 146 -46.56 -9.30 8.70
C GLU A 146 -45.91 -7.94 9.05
N ARG A 147 -46.64 -7.04 9.71
CA ARG A 147 -46.11 -5.74 10.14
C ARG A 147 -44.93 -5.92 11.09
N GLN A 148 -44.99 -6.87 12.02
CA GLN A 148 -43.89 -7.14 12.94
C GLN A 148 -42.68 -7.76 12.23
N ALA A 149 -42.88 -8.66 11.27
CA ALA A 149 -41.80 -9.21 10.45
C ALA A 149 -41.12 -8.11 9.61
N ASN A 150 -41.89 -7.18 9.05
CA ASN A 150 -41.39 -6.02 8.32
C ASN A 150 -40.59 -5.06 9.22
N LEU A 151 -41.07 -4.77 10.44
CA LEU A 151 -40.32 -3.98 11.43
C LEU A 151 -39.00 -4.65 11.85
N ASN A 152 -39.03 -5.96 12.13
CA ASN A 152 -37.85 -6.75 12.48
C ASN A 152 -36.82 -6.78 11.33
N THR A 153 -37.29 -6.84 10.09
CA THR A 153 -36.43 -6.80 8.89
C THR A 153 -35.81 -5.42 8.70
N LEU A 154 -36.59 -4.35 8.85
CA LEU A 154 -36.10 -2.97 8.79
C LEU A 154 -35.07 -2.67 9.88
N ALA A 155 -35.25 -3.21 11.10
CA ALA A 155 -34.28 -3.09 12.19
C ALA A 155 -32.93 -3.72 11.82
N LYS A 156 -32.93 -4.97 11.33
CA LYS A 156 -31.72 -5.67 10.86
C LYS A 156 -31.02 -4.94 9.70
N LEU A 157 -31.78 -4.35 8.78
CA LEU A 157 -31.22 -3.56 7.68
C LEU A 157 -30.58 -2.25 8.16
N LYS A 158 -31.18 -1.57 9.16
CA LYS A 158 -30.58 -0.39 9.81
C LYS A 158 -29.28 -0.76 10.53
N GLU A 159 -29.31 -1.80 11.38
CA GLU A 159 -28.13 -2.28 12.11
C GLU A 159 -26.98 -2.64 11.14
N ARG A 160 -27.26 -3.40 10.08
CA ARG A 160 -26.27 -3.74 9.05
C ARG A 160 -25.71 -2.50 8.35
N ARG A 161 -26.56 -1.53 7.98
CA ARG A 161 -26.12 -0.26 7.36
C ARG A 161 -25.20 0.52 8.29
N ASP A 162 -25.55 0.64 9.56
CA ASP A 162 -24.81 1.46 10.51
C ASP A 162 -23.51 0.77 10.97
N ARG A 163 -23.47 -0.57 10.99
CA ARG A 163 -22.24 -1.36 11.09
C ARG A 163 -21.30 -1.12 9.91
N ILE A 164 -21.80 -1.20 8.66
CA ILE A 164 -21.00 -0.92 7.44
C ILE A 164 -20.45 0.51 7.45
N ARG A 165 -21.23 1.49 7.93
CA ARG A 165 -20.75 2.87 8.08
C ARG A 165 -19.60 2.99 9.08
N TYR A 166 -19.70 2.31 10.23
CA TYR A 166 -18.63 2.26 11.22
C TYR A 166 -17.36 1.60 10.65
N GLU A 167 -17.50 0.45 9.99
CA GLU A 167 -16.39 -0.26 9.32
C GLU A 167 -15.68 0.62 8.26
N VAL A 168 -16.45 1.39 7.46
CA VAL A 168 -15.91 2.30 6.44
C VAL A 168 -15.16 3.49 7.04
N GLU A 169 -15.66 4.10 8.11
CA GLU A 169 -14.99 5.23 8.77
C GLU A 169 -13.73 4.76 9.52
N VAL A 170 -13.75 3.60 10.19
CA VAL A 170 -12.56 3.02 10.84
C VAL A 170 -11.46 2.70 9.82
N GLU A 171 -11.80 2.13 8.67
CA GLU A 171 -10.81 1.89 7.61
C GLU A 171 -10.31 3.19 6.99
N LYS A 172 -11.16 4.22 6.86
CA LYS A 172 -10.77 5.55 6.37
C LYS A 172 -9.78 6.24 7.31
N ASP A 173 -9.99 6.18 8.62
CA ASP A 173 -9.05 6.69 9.64
C ASP A 173 -7.75 5.89 9.69
N ARG A 174 -7.78 4.60 9.33
CA ARG A 174 -6.58 3.78 9.16
C ARG A 174 -5.81 4.18 7.90
N VAL A 175 -6.45 4.22 6.73
CA VAL A 175 -5.83 4.57 5.45
C VAL A 175 -5.29 6.00 5.47
N LEU A 176 -5.95 6.94 6.17
CA LEU A 176 -5.45 8.31 6.38
C LEU A 176 -4.18 8.34 7.23
N ARG A 177 -4.07 7.53 8.29
CA ARG A 177 -2.81 7.41 9.06
C ARG A 177 -1.69 6.81 8.21
N GLU A 178 -1.97 5.71 7.51
CA GLU A 178 -1.01 5.09 6.58
C GLU A 178 -0.56 6.08 5.47
N LYS A 179 -1.44 6.98 5.01
CA LYS A 179 -1.11 8.07 4.07
C LYS A 179 -0.17 9.10 4.72
N ASN A 180 -0.50 9.57 5.93
CA ASN A 180 0.32 10.55 6.65
C ASN A 180 1.73 10.01 7.00
N GLU A 181 1.85 8.71 7.26
CA GLU A 181 3.14 8.02 7.42
C GLU A 181 3.98 8.06 6.12
N TYR A 182 3.34 7.92 4.94
CA TYR A 182 4.01 8.12 3.66
C TYR A 182 4.39 9.59 3.42
N ASP A 183 3.58 10.57 3.81
CA ASP A 183 3.92 12.00 3.70
C ASP A 183 5.17 12.36 4.53
N GLN A 184 5.24 11.88 5.77
CA GLN A 184 6.40 12.09 6.65
C GLN A 184 7.66 11.44 6.04
N LYS A 185 7.52 10.21 5.51
CA LYS A 185 8.60 9.48 4.85
C LYS A 185 9.04 10.12 3.53
N ILE A 186 8.14 10.76 2.78
CA ILE A 186 8.48 11.59 1.61
C ILE A 186 9.38 12.72 2.06
N TYR A 187 8.97 13.49 3.08
CA TYR A 187 9.76 14.61 3.59
C TYR A 187 11.15 14.18 4.09
N GLU A 188 11.26 13.08 4.84
CA GLU A 188 12.55 12.49 5.26
C GLU A 188 13.44 12.11 4.07
N LEU A 189 12.85 11.49 3.04
CA LEU A 189 13.58 11.12 1.81
C LEU A 189 14.00 12.36 1.01
N GLU A 190 13.20 13.42 0.95
CA GLU A 190 13.58 14.69 0.31
C GLU A 190 14.77 15.35 1.00
N GLN A 191 14.80 15.40 2.35
CA GLN A 191 15.96 15.90 3.09
C GLN A 191 17.21 15.06 2.81
N LEU A 192 17.06 13.73 2.71
CA LEU A 192 18.17 12.82 2.39
C LEU A 192 18.63 12.95 0.93
N GLU A 193 17.73 13.22 -0.02
CA GLU A 193 18.07 13.53 -1.40
C GLU A 193 18.91 14.81 -1.49
N GLN A 194 18.52 15.88 -0.81
CA GLN A 194 19.32 17.12 -0.75
C GLN A 194 20.71 16.89 -0.13
N LEU A 195 20.80 16.07 0.93
CA LEU A 195 22.08 15.70 1.53
C LEU A 195 22.98 14.92 0.56
N GLU A 196 22.42 13.98 -0.23
CA GLU A 196 23.20 13.22 -1.20
C GLU A 196 23.55 14.05 -2.45
N LEU A 197 22.74 15.04 -2.84
CA LEU A 197 23.11 16.04 -3.85
C LEU A 197 24.28 16.92 -3.40
N ALA A 198 24.27 17.39 -2.15
CA ALA A 198 25.40 18.13 -1.57
C ALA A 198 26.67 17.25 -1.50
N ASN A 199 26.52 15.98 -1.12
CA ASN A 199 27.62 15.00 -1.16
C ASN A 199 28.15 14.77 -2.59
N LEU A 200 27.28 14.72 -3.60
CA LEU A 200 27.66 14.59 -5.01
C LEU A 200 28.43 15.85 -5.48
N GLN A 201 27.96 17.05 -5.13
CA GLN A 201 28.64 18.31 -5.46
C GLN A 201 30.05 18.39 -4.83
N ASN A 202 30.18 18.05 -3.54
CA ASN A 202 31.47 17.96 -2.86
C ASN A 202 32.39 16.89 -3.50
N THR A 203 31.81 15.80 -3.99
CA THR A 203 32.55 14.75 -4.72
C THR A 203 33.01 15.26 -6.09
N LEU A 204 32.20 16.02 -6.83
CA LEU A 204 32.59 16.64 -8.11
C LEU A 204 33.71 17.67 -7.94
N GLN A 205 33.69 18.48 -6.87
CA GLN A 205 34.79 19.39 -6.52
C GLN A 205 36.10 18.62 -6.29
N ARG A 206 36.05 17.53 -5.52
CA ARG A 206 37.21 16.64 -5.32
C ARG A 206 37.69 16.00 -6.62
N GLN A 207 36.80 15.70 -7.58
CA GLN A 207 37.21 15.22 -8.90
C GLN A 207 37.99 16.28 -9.68
N ASN A 208 37.62 17.55 -9.60
CA ASN A 208 38.37 18.62 -10.26
C ASN A 208 39.75 18.83 -9.62
N GLN A 209 39.84 18.75 -8.29
CA GLN A 209 41.13 18.73 -7.57
C GLN A 209 42.01 17.52 -7.97
N ALA A 210 41.43 16.33 -8.17
CA ALA A 210 42.15 15.15 -8.65
C ALA A 210 42.67 15.33 -10.08
N LYS A 211 41.88 15.92 -10.99
CA LYS A 211 42.34 16.29 -12.35
C LYS A 211 43.43 17.35 -12.33
N GLU A 212 43.33 18.37 -11.48
CA GLU A 212 44.39 19.37 -11.29
C GLU A 212 45.69 18.71 -10.78
N LYS A 213 45.59 17.76 -9.84
CA LYS A 213 46.72 16.95 -9.37
C LYS A 213 47.32 16.08 -10.48
N VAL A 214 46.51 15.47 -11.36
CA VAL A 214 47.00 14.78 -12.58
C VAL A 214 47.75 15.75 -13.50
N ASN A 215 47.17 16.91 -13.79
CA ASN A 215 47.78 17.91 -14.67
C ASN A 215 49.10 18.43 -14.09
N LEU A 216 49.17 18.67 -12.78
CA LEU A 216 50.39 19.08 -12.08
C LEU A 216 51.45 17.97 -12.04
N ALA A 217 51.07 16.69 -11.96
CA ALA A 217 52.01 15.57 -12.11
C ALA A 217 52.58 15.48 -13.54
N GLN A 218 51.84 15.97 -14.55
CA GLN A 218 52.27 16.05 -15.96
C GLN A 218 53.08 17.31 -16.29
N SER A 219 52.85 18.44 -15.61
CA SER A 219 53.59 19.69 -15.87
C SER A 219 54.83 19.87 -14.99
N LEU A 220 54.75 19.57 -13.69
CA LEU A 220 55.85 19.82 -12.75
C LEU A 220 56.93 18.73 -12.77
N PRO A 221 58.19 19.07 -12.47
CA PRO A 221 59.22 18.11 -12.07
C PRO A 221 58.81 17.31 -10.82
N PRO A 222 59.24 16.04 -10.66
CA PRO A 222 58.84 15.21 -9.53
C PRO A 222 59.09 15.83 -8.14
N LYS A 223 60.23 16.52 -7.95
CA LYS A 223 60.55 17.20 -6.67
C LYS A 223 59.57 18.32 -6.33
N GLU A 224 59.14 19.12 -7.30
CA GLU A 224 58.22 20.25 -7.08
C GLU A 224 56.79 19.75 -6.83
N PHE A 225 56.38 18.68 -7.53
CA PHE A 225 55.13 17.98 -7.24
C PHE A 225 55.13 17.39 -5.82
N GLU A 226 56.25 16.80 -5.40
CA GLU A 226 56.44 16.22 -4.07
C GLU A 226 56.44 17.28 -2.95
N VAL A 227 57.02 18.46 -3.17
CA VAL A 227 56.90 19.60 -2.24
C VAL A 227 55.44 20.08 -2.13
N LYS A 228 54.68 20.08 -3.23
CA LYS A 228 53.30 20.58 -3.24
C LYS A 228 52.27 19.59 -2.67
N PHE A 229 52.50 18.28 -2.77
CA PHE A 229 51.54 17.24 -2.37
C PHE A 229 52.05 16.22 -1.34
N GLY A 230 53.32 16.27 -0.95
CA GLY A 230 53.85 15.70 0.30
C GLY A 230 53.74 14.18 0.49
N TYR A 231 54.57 13.39 -0.21
CA TYR A 231 54.57 11.92 -0.09
C TYR A 231 54.99 11.35 1.28
N ASN A 232 55.36 12.18 2.26
CA ASN A 232 55.66 11.79 3.63
C ASN A 232 54.52 12.02 4.65
N SER A 233 53.35 12.52 4.22
CA SER A 233 52.29 12.99 5.14
C SER A 233 51.33 11.91 5.67
N THR A 234 51.69 10.62 5.63
CA THR A 234 50.79 9.49 5.96
C THR A 234 51.21 8.64 7.16
N LYS A 235 52.25 9.04 7.93
CA LYS A 235 52.63 8.31 9.16
C LYS A 235 51.97 8.79 10.46
N ASN A 236 51.49 10.03 10.52
CA ASN A 236 50.97 10.64 11.77
C ASN A 236 49.49 11.02 11.66
N ASN A 237 48.58 10.05 11.51
CA ASN A 237 47.16 10.30 11.81
C ASN A 237 46.32 9.06 12.23
N HIS A 238 46.95 8.13 12.96
CA HIS A 238 46.24 7.16 13.81
C HIS A 238 46.53 7.47 15.29
N ASN A 239 45.75 8.40 15.88
CA ASN A 239 45.41 8.46 17.32
C ASN A 239 44.53 9.68 17.68
N SER A 240 43.41 9.84 16.98
CA SER A 240 42.19 10.54 17.45
C SER A 240 41.08 10.25 16.43
N THR A 241 39.82 10.02 16.79
CA THR A 241 39.14 10.20 18.09
C THR A 241 38.55 8.90 18.64
N SER A 242 38.51 8.79 19.97
CA SER A 242 37.67 7.82 20.69
C SER A 242 37.01 8.54 21.85
N SER A 243 35.84 9.13 21.57
CA SER A 243 34.88 9.75 22.50
C SER A 243 33.58 9.95 21.74
#